data_AF-A0A0H3D8Z1-F1
#
_entry.id   AF-A0A0H3D8Z1-F1
#
_cell.length_a   1.000
_cell.length_b   1.000
_cell.length_c   1.000
_cell.angle_alpha   90.00
_cell.angle_beta   90.00
_cell.angle_gamma   90.00
#
_symmetry.space_group_name_H-M   'P 1'
#
loop_
_entity.id
_entity.type
_entity.pdbx_description
1 polymer ?
#
loop_
_entity_poly.entity_id
_entity_poly.type
_entity_poly.pdbx_seq_one_letter_code
_entity_poly.pdbx_strand_id
1 'polypeptide(L)'
;MRSGLGAMALTFVTVLLASGFNDIIALEFDFNLDVVVWVGRFAILLLPPLAYAITYRACRGLQTRDRKILREGIETGIVVRRPDGQFVEIHQPLGSVREDGERDKPGYAGAPVPKRMNDLGLAGSALPGGLITPDPLEETEALDRARSAGSES
;
A
#
# COMPACT_ATOMS: atom_id res chain seq x y z
N MET A 1 5.85 -6.30 15.89
CA MET A 1 5.26 -5.85 17.17
C MET A 1 5.40 -4.34 17.38
N ARG A 2 6.55 -3.73 17.04
CA ARG A 2 6.78 -2.27 17.19
C ARG A 2 5.65 -1.37 16.65
N SER A 3 5.14 -1.62 15.44
CA SER A 3 4.11 -0.75 14.83
C SER A 3 2.78 -0.81 15.57
N GLY A 4 2.39 -1.97 16.09
CA GLY A 4 1.17 -2.12 16.90
C GLY A 4 1.33 -1.44 18.26
N LEU A 5 2.50 -1.56 18.89
CA LEU A 5 2.80 -0.87 20.15
C LEU A 5 2.83 0.65 19.98
N GLY A 6 3.39 1.14 18.87
CA GLY A 6 3.36 2.56 18.52
C GLY A 6 1.94 3.08 18.33
N ALA A 7 1.08 2.34 17.62
CA ALA A 7 -0.33 2.69 17.47
C ALA A 7 -1.07 2.72 18.81
N MET A 8 -0.86 1.73 19.68
CA MET A 8 -1.41 1.69 21.02
C MET A 8 -1.01 2.92 21.85
N ALA A 9 0.28 3.27 21.86
CA ALA A 9 0.79 4.42 22.58
C ALA A 9 0.20 5.74 22.05
N LEU A 10 0.13 5.90 20.71
CA LEU A 10 -0.51 7.06 20.09
C LEU A 10 -1.97 7.17 20.49
N THR A 11 -2.75 6.09 20.40
CA THR A 11 -4.15 6.08 20.80
C THR A 11 -4.33 6.43 22.28
N PHE A 12 -3.47 5.89 23.15
CA PHE A 12 -3.50 6.21 24.58
C PHE A 12 -3.26 7.71 24.83
N VAL A 13 -2.25 8.29 24.18
CA VAL A 13 -1.96 9.74 24.27
C VAL A 13 -3.11 10.57 23.71
N THR A 14 -3.70 10.18 22.58
CA THR A 14 -4.86 10.88 21.98
C THR A 14 -6.07 10.85 22.92
N VAL A 15 -6.36 9.71 23.55
CA VAL A 15 -7.46 9.60 24.51
C VAL A 15 -7.20 10.46 25.75
N LEU A 16 -5.98 10.47 26.28
CA LEU A 16 -5.62 11.35 27.40
C LEU A 16 -5.77 12.84 27.04
N LEU A 17 -5.30 13.22 25.86
CA LEU A 17 -5.41 14.59 25.37
C LEU A 17 -6.88 15.00 25.22
N ALA A 18 -7.71 14.16 24.60
CA ALA A 18 -9.14 14.39 24.47
C ALA A 18 -9.83 14.47 25.84
N SER A 19 -9.46 13.61 26.79
CA SER A 19 -9.98 13.65 28.16
C SER A 19 -9.56 14.90 28.92
N GLY A 20 -8.43 15.53 28.58
CA GLY A 20 -8.02 16.82 29.12
C GLY A 20 -8.81 18.00 28.56
N PHE A 21 -9.42 17.85 27.39
CA PHE A 21 -10.34 18.82 26.77
C PHE A 21 -11.82 18.47 26.98
N ASN A 22 -12.15 17.67 27.99
CA ASN A 22 -13.50 17.19 28.26
C ASN A 22 -14.53 18.31 28.44
N ASP A 23 -14.17 19.46 29.03
CA ASP A 23 -15.07 20.60 29.23
C ASP A 23 -15.51 21.25 27.91
N ILE A 24 -14.58 21.39 26.96
CA ILE A 24 -14.87 21.93 25.62
C ILE A 24 -15.72 20.94 24.83
N ILE A 25 -15.42 19.65 24.93
CA ILE A 25 -16.20 18.58 24.30
C ILE A 25 -17.61 18.52 24.88
N ALA A 26 -17.77 18.69 26.20
CA ALA A 26 -19.07 18.73 26.83
C ALA A 26 -19.89 19.95 26.36
N LEU A 27 -19.26 21.11 26.23
CA LEU A 27 -19.89 22.36 25.80
C LEU A 27 -20.32 22.34 24.32
N GLU A 28 -19.44 21.93 23.41
CA GLU A 28 -19.72 22.00 21.96
C GLU A 28 -20.73 20.94 21.49
N PHE A 29 -20.73 19.78 22.15
CA PHE A 29 -21.62 18.67 21.79
C PHE A 29 -22.84 18.54 22.72
N ASP A 30 -23.07 19.52 23.60
CA ASP A 30 -24.17 19.54 24.59
C ASP A 30 -24.27 18.25 25.43
N PHE A 31 -23.13 17.63 25.73
CA PHE A 31 -23.07 16.40 26.54
C PHE A 31 -22.94 16.70 28.02
N ASN A 32 -23.48 15.83 28.86
CA ASN A 32 -23.25 15.91 30.30
C ASN A 32 -21.79 15.57 30.61
N LEU A 33 -21.16 16.37 31.47
CA LEU A 33 -19.76 16.24 31.85
C LEU A 33 -19.44 14.84 32.42
N ASP A 34 -20.32 14.28 33.24
CA ASP A 34 -20.13 12.96 33.84
C ASP A 34 -20.07 11.87 32.76
N VAL A 35 -20.86 12.01 31.69
CA VAL A 35 -20.86 11.09 30.55
C VAL A 35 -19.51 11.13 29.85
N VAL A 36 -19.00 12.32 29.53
CA VAL A 36 -17.72 12.50 28.83
C VAL A 36 -16.57 11.91 29.67
N VAL A 37 -16.57 12.11 30.99
CA VAL A 37 -15.59 11.53 31.90
C VAL A 37 -15.67 10.00 31.91
N TRP A 38 -16.88 9.44 32.00
CA TRP A 38 -17.06 7.99 32.03
C TRP A 38 -16.60 7.37 30.70
N VAL A 39 -16.97 7.96 29.56
CA VAL A 39 -16.49 7.55 28.23
C VAL A 39 -14.97 7.57 28.17
N GLY A 40 -14.30 8.61 28.67
CA GLY A 40 -12.84 8.69 28.74
C GLY A 40 -12.20 7.51 29.50
N ARG A 41 -12.83 7.06 30.60
CA ARG A 41 -12.36 5.92 31.41
C ARG A 41 -12.48 4.58 30.68
N PHE A 42 -13.54 4.38 29.90
CA PHE A 42 -13.65 3.18 29.05
C PHE A 42 -12.70 3.29 27.87
N ALA A 43 -12.57 4.47 27.28
CA ALA A 43 -11.72 4.70 26.12
C ALA A 43 -10.26 4.40 26.43
N ILE A 44 -9.74 4.88 27.57
CA ILE A 44 -8.33 4.67 27.93
C ILE A 44 -7.98 3.20 28.16
N LEU A 45 -8.95 2.38 28.57
CA LEU A 45 -8.76 0.96 28.80
C LEU A 45 -8.97 0.12 27.54
N LEU A 46 -9.98 0.46 26.71
CA LEU A 46 -10.42 -0.37 25.59
C LEU A 46 -9.80 0.04 24.25
N LEU A 47 -9.67 1.34 23.95
CA LEU A 47 -9.18 1.79 22.65
C LEU A 47 -7.71 1.39 22.39
N PRO A 48 -6.76 1.52 23.34
CA PRO A 48 -5.37 1.19 23.06
C PRO A 48 -5.14 -0.31 22.72
N PRO A 49 -5.67 -1.28 23.48
CA PRO A 49 -5.58 -2.70 23.10
C PRO A 49 -6.26 -3.01 21.77
N LEU A 50 -7.39 -2.35 21.48
CA LEU A 50 -8.10 -2.50 20.22
C LEU A 50 -7.26 -1.98 19.04
N ALA A 51 -6.68 -0.79 19.17
CA ALA A 51 -5.78 -0.22 18.18
C ALA A 51 -4.58 -1.13 17.91
N TYR A 52 -3.97 -1.68 18.96
CA TYR A 52 -2.90 -2.68 18.82
C TYR A 52 -3.35 -3.87 17.97
N ALA A 53 -4.49 -4.47 18.30
CA ALA A 53 -4.99 -5.66 17.62
C ALA A 53 -5.28 -5.39 16.14
N ILE A 54 -5.91 -4.26 15.83
CA ILE A 54 -6.21 -3.83 14.46
C ILE A 54 -4.90 -3.62 13.68
N THR A 55 -3.98 -2.81 14.20
CA THR A 55 -2.70 -2.52 13.54
C THR A 55 -1.87 -3.79 13.35
N TYR A 56 -1.83 -4.68 14.35
CA TYR A 56 -1.12 -5.95 14.25
C TYR A 56 -1.68 -6.81 13.11
N ARG A 57 -3.01 -6.96 13.03
CA ARG A 57 -3.67 -7.72 11.96
C ARG A 57 -3.45 -7.09 10.58
N ALA A 58 -3.56 -5.76 10.49
CA ALA A 58 -3.31 -5.04 9.24
C ALA A 58 -1.87 -5.21 8.75
N CYS A 59 -0.85 -5.00 9.60
CA CYS A 59 0.55 -5.17 9.22
C CYS A 59 0.87 -6.60 8.78
N ARG A 60 0.28 -7.60 9.45
CA ARG A 60 0.42 -9.00 9.04
C ARG A 60 -0.27 -9.31 7.71
N GLY A 61 -1.44 -8.73 7.47
CA GLY A 61 -2.16 -8.84 6.19
C GLY A 61 -1.34 -8.28 5.04
N LEU A 62 -0.74 -7.10 5.24
CA LEU A 62 0.17 -6.47 4.27
C LEU A 62 1.37 -7.36 3.95
N GLN A 63 2.06 -7.89 4.97
CA GLN A 63 3.19 -8.82 4.76
C GLN A 63 2.78 -10.10 4.03
N THR A 64 1.59 -10.60 4.30
CA THR A 64 1.06 -11.80 3.62
C THR A 64 0.80 -11.50 2.15
N ARG A 65 0.23 -10.33 1.85
CA ARG A 65 0.02 -9.86 0.47
C ARG A 65 1.34 -9.66 -0.28
N ASP A 66 2.33 -9.03 0.34
CA ASP A 66 3.63 -8.81 -0.28
C ASP A 66 4.33 -10.14 -0.60
N ARG A 67 4.23 -11.14 0.30
CA ARG A 67 4.74 -12.50 0.06
C ARG A 67 3.95 -13.26 -1.02
N LYS A 68 2.64 -13.01 -1.16
CA LYS A 68 1.82 -13.59 -2.24
C LYS A 68 2.32 -13.09 -3.59
N ILE A 69 2.54 -11.77 -3.72
CA ILE A 69 3.03 -11.15 -4.96
C ILE A 69 4.41 -11.70 -5.36
N LEU A 70 5.32 -11.90 -4.40
CA LEU A 70 6.63 -12.49 -4.70
C LEU A 70 6.58 -13.95 -5.18
N ARG A 71 5.54 -14.70 -4.78
CA ARG A 71 5.38 -16.12 -5.14
C ARG A 71 4.63 -16.32 -6.44
N GLU A 72 3.56 -15.56 -6.64
CA GLU A 72 2.59 -15.74 -7.73
C GLU A 72 2.85 -14.76 -8.88
N GLY A 73 3.46 -13.61 -8.61
CA GLY A 73 3.59 -12.49 -9.53
C GLY A 73 2.52 -11.42 -9.31
N ILE A 74 2.61 -10.35 -10.08
CA ILE A 74 1.66 -9.24 -10.06
C ILE A 74 0.44 -9.60 -10.91
N GLU A 75 -0.75 -9.35 -10.36
CA GLU A 75 -2.04 -9.46 -11.04
C GLU A 75 -2.07 -8.46 -12.22
N THR A 76 -2.16 -8.97 -13.45
CA THR A 76 -2.13 -8.12 -14.66
C THR A 76 -3.52 -7.55 -15.00
N GLY A 77 -4.59 -8.12 -14.44
CA GLY A 77 -5.96 -7.79 -14.84
C GLY A 77 -6.36 -8.35 -16.21
N ILE A 78 -5.50 -9.12 -16.88
CA ILE A 78 -5.78 -9.77 -18.16
C ILE A 78 -6.25 -11.20 -17.90
N VAL A 79 -7.52 -11.45 -18.21
CA VAL A 79 -8.13 -12.78 -18.11
C VAL A 79 -8.15 -13.42 -19.49
N VAL A 80 -7.52 -14.58 -19.63
CA VAL A 80 -7.53 -15.36 -20.87
C VAL A 80 -8.29 -16.65 -20.69
N ARG A 81 -9.03 -17.06 -21.72
CA ARG A 81 -9.67 -18.36 -21.76
C ARG A 81 -8.69 -19.37 -22.36
N ARG A 82 -8.38 -20.42 -21.60
CA ARG A 82 -7.55 -21.52 -22.08
C ARG A 82 -8.33 -22.42 -23.04
N PRO A 83 -7.62 -23.23 -23.86
CA PRO A 83 -8.26 -24.16 -24.80
C PRO A 83 -9.20 -25.18 -24.15
N ASP A 84 -8.98 -25.47 -22.86
CA ASP A 84 -9.80 -26.32 -21.98
C ASP A 84 -11.09 -25.62 -21.49
N GLY A 85 -11.28 -24.34 -21.81
CA GLY A 85 -12.41 -23.53 -21.40
C GLY A 85 -12.25 -22.83 -20.04
N GLN A 86 -11.14 -23.04 -19.31
CA GLN A 86 -10.89 -22.38 -18.03
C GLN A 86 -10.47 -20.92 -18.22
N PHE A 87 -10.93 -20.05 -17.33
CA PHE A 87 -10.46 -18.66 -17.27
C PHE A 87 -9.27 -18.57 -16.32
N VAL A 88 -8.13 -18.08 -16.81
CA VAL A 88 -6.92 -17.89 -16.03
C VAL A 88 -6.49 -16.43 -16.10
N GLU A 89 -6.15 -15.85 -14.96
CA GLU A 89 -5.54 -14.52 -14.91
C GLU A 89 -4.03 -14.66 -15.09
N ILE A 90 -3.51 -13.90 -16.04
CA ILE A 90 -2.07 -13.87 -16.29
C ILE A 90 -1.40 -13.10 -15.15
N HIS A 91 -0.39 -13.70 -14.52
CA HIS A 91 0.41 -13.05 -13.50
C HIS A 91 1.81 -12.80 -14.04
N GLN A 92 2.25 -11.54 -13.97
CA GLN A 92 3.60 -11.15 -14.38
C GLN A 92 4.58 -11.51 -13.25
N PRO A 93 5.54 -12.43 -13.47
CA PRO A 93 6.54 -12.77 -12.46
C PRO A 93 7.52 -11.61 -12.26
N LEU A 94 8.00 -11.45 -11.03
CA LEU A 94 9.04 -10.49 -10.65
C LEU A 94 10.46 -11.07 -10.71
N GLY A 95 10.59 -12.39 -10.63
CA GLY A 95 11.87 -13.09 -10.73
C GLY A 95 12.21 -13.49 -12.17
N SER A 96 13.47 -13.86 -12.39
CA SER A 96 13.88 -14.47 -13.65
C SER A 96 13.20 -15.84 -13.84
N VAL A 97 12.96 -16.19 -15.10
CA VAL A 97 12.50 -17.53 -15.46
C VAL A 97 13.75 -18.37 -15.72
N ARG A 98 13.91 -19.49 -15.01
CA ARG A 98 15.01 -20.43 -15.27
C ARG A 98 14.82 -21.14 -16.61
N GLU A 99 15.89 -21.74 -17.12
CA GLU A 99 15.87 -22.55 -18.35
C GLU A 99 14.90 -23.74 -18.28
N ASP A 100 14.63 -24.27 -17.08
CA ASP A 100 13.66 -25.34 -16.84
C ASP A 100 12.19 -24.85 -16.89
N GLY A 101 11.97 -23.55 -17.10
CA GLY A 101 10.65 -22.93 -17.11
C GLY A 101 10.09 -22.65 -15.72
N GLU A 102 10.79 -23.03 -14.64
CA GLU A 102 10.37 -22.71 -13.28
C GLU A 102 10.72 -21.25 -12.96
N ARG A 103 9.77 -20.56 -12.33
CA ARG A 103 9.92 -19.15 -11.95
C ARG A 103 10.78 -19.07 -10.70
N ASP A 104 11.86 -18.28 -10.74
CA ASP A 104 12.61 -17.95 -9.53
C ASP A 104 11.73 -17.10 -8.60
N LYS A 105 11.72 -17.43 -7.31
CA LYS A 105 10.84 -16.81 -6.30
C LYS A 105 11.69 -15.91 -5.43
N PRO A 106 11.81 -14.61 -5.77
CA PRO A 106 12.68 -13.71 -5.02
C PRO A 106 12.25 -13.65 -3.55
N GLY A 107 13.25 -13.73 -2.67
CA GLY A 107 13.05 -13.52 -1.24
C GLY A 107 12.65 -12.07 -0.93
N TYR A 108 11.91 -11.86 0.15
CA TYR A 108 11.56 -10.51 0.59
C TYR A 108 12.80 -9.81 1.20
N ALA A 109 13.32 -8.80 0.50
CA ALA A 109 14.53 -8.06 0.90
C ALA A 109 14.26 -6.78 1.73
N GLY A 110 13.00 -6.46 2.04
CA GLY A 110 12.63 -5.24 2.76
C GLY A 110 12.32 -4.03 1.88
N ALA A 111 12.57 -4.11 0.57
CA ALA A 111 12.13 -3.13 -0.41
C ALA A 111 10.60 -3.18 -0.60
N PRO A 112 9.96 -2.03 -0.93
CA PRO A 112 8.55 -2.02 -1.29
C PRO A 112 8.32 -2.86 -2.56
N VAL A 113 7.40 -3.82 -2.48
CA VAL A 113 7.06 -4.70 -3.62
C VAL A 113 6.08 -3.95 -4.54
N PRO A 114 6.36 -3.83 -5.85
CA PRO A 114 5.43 -3.25 -6.81
C PRO A 114 4.15 -4.09 -6.88
N LYS A 115 2.99 -3.45 -6.91
CA LYS A 115 1.69 -4.14 -6.78
C LYS A 115 0.83 -4.01 -8.01
N ARG A 116 1.21 -3.13 -8.94
CA ARG A 116 0.49 -2.86 -10.18
C ARG A 116 1.48 -2.93 -11.35
N MET A 117 0.98 -3.27 -12.54
CA MET A 117 1.76 -3.19 -13.77
C MET A 117 2.31 -1.78 -14.04
N ASN A 118 1.58 -0.75 -13.65
CA ASN A 118 2.04 0.63 -13.79
C ASN A 118 3.33 0.90 -12.99
N ASP A 119 3.51 0.22 -11.86
CA ASP A 119 4.70 0.37 -11.01
C ASP A 119 5.94 -0.28 -11.67
N LEU A 120 5.74 -1.13 -12.69
CA LEU A 120 6.80 -1.75 -13.48
C LEU A 120 7.18 -0.93 -14.73
N GLY A 121 6.55 0.22 -14.95
CA GLY A 121 6.76 1.01 -16.18
C GLY A 121 6.18 0.39 -17.45
N LEU A 122 5.43 -0.72 -17.33
CA LEU A 122 4.86 -1.44 -18.47
C LEU A 122 3.68 -0.71 -19.15
N ALA A 123 3.13 0.31 -18.49
CA ALA A 123 2.04 1.13 -19.04
C ALA A 123 2.52 2.22 -20.02
N GLY A 124 3.84 2.35 -20.23
CA GLY A 124 4.44 3.41 -21.02
C GLY A 124 4.51 4.75 -20.28
N SER A 125 5.28 5.70 -20.83
CA SER A 125 5.32 7.09 -20.35
C SER A 125 4.39 7.96 -21.18
N ALA A 126 3.79 8.98 -20.55
CA ALA A 126 3.11 10.04 -21.29
C ALA A 126 4.08 10.69 -22.30
N LEU A 127 3.56 11.05 -23.47
CA LEU A 127 4.31 11.80 -24.49
C LEU A 127 4.84 13.10 -23.87
N PRO A 128 6.14 13.40 -24.05
CA PRO A 128 6.72 14.68 -23.65
C PRO A 128 5.99 15.84 -24.33
N GLY A 129 5.72 16.91 -23.58
CA GLY A 129 5.07 18.09 -24.11
C GLY A 129 4.36 18.93 -23.06
N GLY A 130 3.72 19.99 -23.56
CA GLY A 130 2.83 20.82 -22.76
C GLY A 130 1.54 20.09 -22.40
N LEU A 131 0.82 20.63 -21.42
CA LEU A 131 -0.46 20.06 -20.94
C LEU A 131 -1.51 19.91 -22.06
N ILE A 132 -1.40 20.70 -23.13
CA ILE A 132 -2.39 20.81 -24.21
C ILE A 132 -1.81 20.40 -25.58
N THR A 133 -0.49 20.52 -25.77
CA THR A 133 0.16 20.31 -27.07
C THR A 133 1.37 19.41 -26.89
N PRO A 134 1.49 18.30 -27.64
CA PRO A 134 2.66 17.44 -27.60
C PRO A 134 3.87 18.11 -28.27
N ASP A 135 5.06 17.77 -27.81
CA ASP A 135 6.31 18.19 -28.45
C ASP A 135 6.47 17.51 -29.84
N PRO A 136 7.25 18.09 -30.76
CA PRO A 136 7.53 17.48 -32.05
C PRO A 136 8.23 16.11 -31.89
N LEU A 137 7.93 15.18 -32.80
CA LEU A 137 8.37 13.78 -32.71
C LEU A 137 9.89 13.62 -32.55
N GLU A 138 10.68 14.42 -33.28
CA GLU A 138 12.14 14.39 -33.21
C GLU A 138 12.67 14.64 -31.78
N GLU A 139 12.01 15.54 -31.03
CA GLU A 139 12.38 15.86 -29.65
C GLU A 139 11.94 14.76 -28.68
N THR A 140 10.75 14.18 -28.89
CA THR A 140 10.27 13.04 -28.08
C THR A 140 11.17 11.80 -28.24
N GLU A 141 11.59 11.48 -29.46
CA GLU A 141 12.49 10.35 -29.74
C GLU A 141 13.90 10.58 -29.17
N ALA A 142 14.39 11.82 -29.23
CA ALA A 142 15.67 12.18 -28.63
C ALA A 142 15.63 12.00 -27.10
N LEU A 143 14.52 12.39 -26.46
CA LEU A 143 14.34 12.25 -25.02
C LEU A 143 14.17 10.80 -24.59
N ASP A 144 13.42 9.99 -25.35
CA ASP A 144 13.27 8.56 -25.06
C ASP A 144 14.61 7.81 -25.19
N ARG A 145 15.42 8.15 -26.21
CA ARG A 145 16.77 7.60 -26.37
C ARG A 145 17.70 8.00 -25.22
N ALA A 146 17.58 9.21 -24.71
CA ALA A 146 18.33 9.66 -23.53
C ALA A 146 17.89 8.94 -22.25
N ARG A 147 16.58 8.71 -22.07
CA ARG A 147 16.05 7.96 -20.92
C ARG A 147 16.45 6.49 -20.95
N SER A 148 16.40 5.84 -22.10
CA SER A 148 16.84 4.44 -22.23
C SER A 148 18.32 4.30 -21.88
N ALA A 149 19.16 5.21 -22.38
CA ALA A 149 20.59 5.22 -22.07
C ALA A 149 20.90 5.48 -20.58
N GLY A 150 20.07 6.26 -19.89
CA GLY A 150 20.22 6.50 -18.45
C GLY A 150 19.70 5.39 -17.54
N SER A 151 18.90 4.46 -18.07
CA SER A 151 18.35 3.33 -17.31
C SER A 151 19.26 2.10 -17.26
N GLU A 152 20.27 2.05 -18.13
CA GLU A 152 21.26 0.96 -18.24
C GLU A 152 22.53 1.18 -17.39
N SER A 153 22.67 2.33 -16.70
CA SER A 153 23.79 2.68 -15.82
C SER A 153 23.45 2.57 -14.33
#